data_AF-A0A1M5SS79-F1
#
_entry.id   AF-A0A1M5SS79-F1
#
_cell.length_a   1.000
_cell.length_b   1.000
_cell.length_c   1.000
_cell.angle_alpha   90.00
_cell.angle_beta   90.00
_cell.angle_gamma   90.00
#
_symmetry.space_group_name_H-M   'P 1'
#
loop_
_entity.id
_entity.type
_entity.pdbx_description
1 polymer ?
#
loop_
_entity_poly.entity_id
_entity_poly.type
_entity_poly.pdbx_seq_one_letter_code
_entity_poly.pdbx_strand_id
1 'polypeptide(L)'
;MKTTSNTALAALAALGLLAGCAASAPEAERNFGNSVRAAVAAQVSDPAAAANTNPVTGIDGRAARASQQRYEQSFLMPPEPQSSMTTGSAK
;
A
#
# COMPACT_ATOMS: atom_id res chain seq x y z
N MET A 1 1.96 -58.31 2.46
CA MET A 1 2.31 -57.21 3.39
C MET A 1 2.88 -55.96 2.71
N LYS A 2 3.60 -56.06 1.57
CA LYS A 2 4.12 -54.88 0.83
C LYS A 2 3.06 -54.12 0.02
N THR A 3 2.06 -54.80 -0.53
CA THR A 3 0.99 -54.21 -1.35
C THR A 3 0.03 -53.33 -0.54
N THR A 4 -0.28 -53.73 0.70
CA THR A 4 -1.13 -52.96 1.63
C THR A 4 -0.48 -51.67 2.12
N SER A 5 0.86 -51.64 2.20
CA SER A 5 1.62 -50.43 2.56
C SER A 5 1.60 -49.39 1.43
N ASN A 6 1.78 -49.84 0.18
CA ASN A 6 1.71 -48.96 -0.98
C ASN A 6 0.32 -48.37 -1.21
N THR A 7 -0.76 -49.13 -0.96
CA THR A 7 -2.12 -48.59 -1.05
C THR A 7 -2.42 -47.57 0.05
N ALA A 8 -1.89 -47.76 1.26
CA ALA A 8 -2.01 -46.78 2.34
C ALA A 8 -1.28 -45.47 2.01
N LEU A 9 -0.07 -45.54 1.43
CA LEU A 9 0.66 -44.36 0.98
C LEU A 9 -0.10 -43.59 -0.13
N ALA A 10 -0.67 -44.32 -1.09
CA ALA A 10 -1.44 -43.73 -2.18
C ALA A 10 -2.72 -43.05 -1.67
N ALA A 11 -3.40 -43.67 -0.70
CA ALA A 11 -4.58 -43.08 -0.06
C ALA A 11 -4.23 -41.80 0.72
N LEU A 12 -3.12 -41.79 1.45
CA LEU A 12 -2.65 -40.60 2.17
C LEU A 12 -2.30 -39.45 1.22
N ALA A 13 -1.65 -39.76 0.10
CA ALA A 13 -1.33 -38.77 -0.93
C ALA A 13 -2.60 -38.19 -1.58
N ALA A 14 -3.60 -39.03 -1.86
CA ALA A 14 -4.88 -38.58 -2.42
C ALA A 14 -5.64 -37.67 -1.46
N LEU A 15 -5.63 -37.96 -0.15
CA LEU A 15 -6.24 -37.13 0.88
C LEU A 15 -5.53 -35.77 1.03
N GLY A 16 -4.19 -35.74 0.94
CA GLY A 16 -3.42 -34.50 0.95
C GLY A 16 -3.74 -33.59 -0.24
N LEU A 17 -3.92 -34.16 -1.43
CA LEU A 17 -4.34 -33.42 -2.62
C LEU A 17 -5.77 -32.86 -2.51
N LEU A 18 -6.70 -33.63 -1.91
CA LEU A 18 -8.07 -33.17 -1.68
C LEU A 18 -8.17 -32.07 -0.61
N ALA A 19 -7.32 -32.12 0.41
CA ALA A 19 -7.28 -31.11 1.48
C ALA A 19 -6.91 -29.71 0.95
N GLY A 20 -6.11 -29.61 -0.11
CA GLY A 20 -5.82 -28.34 -0.78
C GLY A 20 -7.01 -27.74 -1.52
N CYS A 21 -7.95 -28.58 -2.00
CA CYS A 21 -9.12 -28.15 -2.76
C CYS A 21 -10.29 -27.75 -1.84
N ALA A 22 -10.41 -28.40 -0.68
CA ALA A 22 -11.42 -28.08 0.33
C ALA A 22 -10.98 -26.99 1.33
N ALA A 23 -9.75 -26.47 1.21
CA ALA A 23 -9.23 -25.45 2.10
C ALA A 23 -10.05 -24.15 1.97
N SER A 24 -10.86 -23.86 2.98
CA SER A 24 -11.61 -22.61 3.11
C SER A 24 -10.63 -21.42 3.13
N ALA A 25 -10.65 -20.62 2.06
CA ALA A 25 -9.95 -19.35 1.84
C ALA A 25 -8.54 -19.29 2.48
N PRO A 26 -7.44 -19.44 1.69
CA PRO A 26 -6.08 -19.29 2.19
C PRO A 26 -5.90 -18.00 3.02
N GLU A 27 -4.96 -17.97 3.97
CA GLU A 27 -4.62 -16.75 4.73
C GLU A 27 -4.35 -15.55 3.80
N ALA A 28 -3.82 -15.79 2.60
CA ALA A 28 -3.63 -14.76 1.58
C ALA A 28 -4.96 -14.13 1.12
N GLU A 29 -6.01 -14.93 0.93
CA GLU A 29 -7.37 -14.47 0.59
C GLU A 29 -7.97 -13.67 1.76
N ARG A 30 -7.82 -14.17 3.00
CA ARG A 30 -8.30 -13.48 4.22
C ARG A 30 -7.68 -12.10 4.40
N ASN A 31 -6.39 -11.99 4.07
CA ASN A 31 -5.63 -10.75 4.22
C ASN A 31 -5.59 -9.89 2.95
N PHE A 32 -6.39 -10.23 1.93
CA PHE A 32 -6.39 -9.50 0.67
C PHE A 32 -6.65 -7.99 0.89
N GLY A 33 -5.76 -7.17 0.33
CA GLY A 33 -5.81 -5.72 0.44
C GLY A 33 -5.36 -5.13 1.78
N ASN A 34 -4.92 -5.94 2.75
CA ASN A 34 -4.50 -5.43 4.05
C ASN A 34 -3.24 -4.54 3.94
N SER A 35 -2.31 -4.90 3.06
CA SER A 35 -1.12 -4.09 2.76
C SER A 35 -1.48 -2.70 2.20
N VAL A 36 -2.45 -2.63 1.29
CA VAL A 36 -2.94 -1.37 0.72
C VAL A 36 -3.63 -0.53 1.78
N ARG A 37 -4.54 -1.14 2.57
CA ARG A 37 -5.21 -0.44 3.68
C ARG A 37 -4.22 0.09 4.71
N ALA A 38 -3.19 -0.69 5.06
CA ALA A 38 -2.13 -0.27 5.96
C ALA A 38 -1.30 0.89 5.37
N ALA A 39 -0.94 0.81 4.08
CA ALA A 39 -0.19 1.86 3.40
C ALA A 39 -1.01 3.17 3.33
N VAL A 40 -2.30 3.08 3.02
CA VAL A 40 -3.20 4.23 3.03
C VAL A 40 -3.31 4.81 4.44
N ALA A 41 -3.53 3.98 5.46
CA ALA A 41 -3.62 4.44 6.84
C ALA A 41 -2.33 5.13 7.32
N ALA A 42 -1.16 4.66 6.88
CA ALA A 42 0.13 5.29 7.19
C ALA A 42 0.33 6.66 6.49
N GLN A 43 -0.39 6.93 5.40
CA GLN A 43 -0.36 8.20 4.68
C GLN A 43 -1.40 9.20 5.19
N VAL A 44 -2.38 8.76 5.98
CA VAL A 44 -3.38 9.65 6.58
C VAL A 44 -2.73 10.45 7.71
N SER A 45 -2.56 11.76 7.49
CA SER A 45 -1.97 12.66 8.47
C SER A 45 -2.89 12.98 9.65
N ASP A 46 -4.19 13.15 9.38
CA ASP A 46 -5.22 13.41 10.38
C ASP A 46 -6.48 12.57 10.10
N PRO A 47 -6.67 11.45 10.80
CA PRO A 47 -7.87 10.61 10.66
C PRO A 47 -9.17 11.29 11.10
N ALA A 48 -9.09 12.32 11.96
CA ALA A 48 -10.26 13.03 12.49
C ALA A 48 -10.68 14.23 11.62
N ALA A 49 -9.93 14.53 10.55
CA ALA A 49 -10.16 15.69 9.68
C ALA A 49 -11.59 15.77 9.13
N ALA A 50 -12.26 14.63 8.91
CA ALA A 50 -13.64 14.60 8.41
C ALA A 50 -14.68 15.20 9.40
N ALA A 51 -14.36 15.20 10.70
CA ALA A 51 -15.22 15.79 11.74
C ALA A 51 -14.88 17.27 12.01
N ASN A 52 -13.87 17.82 11.33
CA ASN A 52 -13.43 19.19 11.55
C ASN A 52 -14.44 20.19 10.96
N THR A 53 -15.09 20.96 11.83
CA THR A 53 -16.05 22.01 11.44
C THR A 53 -15.42 23.40 11.30
N ASN A 54 -14.11 23.53 11.52
CA ASN A 54 -13.44 24.82 11.39
C ASN A 54 -13.50 25.27 9.92
N PRO A 55 -13.87 26.53 9.65
CA PRO A 55 -13.90 27.02 8.28
C PRO A 55 -12.49 27.02 7.70
N VAL A 56 -12.34 26.47 6.50
CA VAL A 56 -11.08 26.55 5.76
C VAL A 56 -10.86 28.01 5.37
N THR A 57 -9.89 28.68 5.99
CA THR A 57 -9.59 30.09 5.75
C THR A 57 -8.93 30.35 4.39
N GLY A 58 -8.51 29.28 3.69
CA GLY A 58 -7.86 29.36 2.39
C GLY A 58 -6.48 30.02 2.44
N ILE A 59 -5.98 30.37 1.26
CA ILE A 59 -4.75 31.15 1.05
C ILE A 59 -5.12 32.59 0.71
N ASP A 60 -4.34 33.58 1.13
CA ASP A 60 -4.59 34.97 0.74
C ASP A 60 -4.39 35.17 -0.77
N GLY A 61 -5.15 36.09 -1.38
CA GLY A 61 -5.14 36.27 -2.83
C GLY A 61 -3.77 36.68 -3.40
N ARG A 62 -2.93 37.38 -2.62
CA ARG A 62 -1.59 37.78 -3.06
C ARG A 62 -0.66 36.58 -3.10
N ALA A 63 -0.69 35.72 -2.08
CA ALA A 63 0.06 34.48 -2.03
C ALA A 63 -0.44 33.49 -3.09
N ALA A 64 -1.75 33.41 -3.33
CA ALA A 64 -2.31 32.59 -4.41
C ALA A 64 -1.82 33.05 -5.80
N ARG A 65 -1.79 34.36 -6.05
CA ARG A 65 -1.23 34.88 -7.31
C ARG A 65 0.27 34.60 -7.42
N ALA A 66 1.02 34.79 -6.34
CA ALA A 66 2.45 34.55 -6.34
C ALA A 66 2.79 33.06 -6.57
N SER A 67 1.99 32.13 -6.03
CA SER A 67 2.19 30.69 -6.25
C SER A 67 1.93 30.29 -7.70
N GLN A 68 0.86 30.80 -8.33
CA GLN A 68 0.59 30.57 -9.75
C GLN A 68 1.69 31.15 -10.64
N GLN A 69 2.16 32.37 -10.36
CA GLN A 69 3.28 32.97 -11.11
C GLN A 69 4.56 32.15 -11.03
N ARG A 70 4.90 31.62 -9.84
CA ARG A 70 6.07 30.73 -9.68
C ARG A 70 5.88 29.41 -10.42
N TYR A 71 4.68 28.86 -10.44
CA TYR A 71 4.36 27.65 -11.19
C TYR A 71 4.56 27.87 -12.69
N GLU A 72 4.04 28.95 -13.26
CA GLU A 72 4.27 29.31 -14.66
C GLU A 72 5.76 29.50 -14.97
N GLN A 73 6.49 30.22 -14.10
CA GLN A 73 7.93 30.45 -14.27
C GLN A 73 8.76 29.16 -14.19
N SER A 74 8.29 28.14 -13.45
CA SER A 74 9.00 26.86 -13.32
C SER A 74 9.12 26.11 -14.65
N PHE A 75 8.26 26.40 -15.63
CA PHE A 75 8.36 25.84 -16.98
C PHE A 75 9.33 26.60 -17.89
N LEU A 76 9.68 27.84 -17.52
CA LEU A 76 10.59 28.70 -18.28
C LEU A 76 12.03 28.63 -17.74
N MET A 77 12.18 28.27 -16.47
CA MET A 77 13.47 28.15 -15.81
C MET A 77 13.97 26.70 -15.89
N PRO A 78 15.23 26.46 -16.31
CA PRO A 78 15.88 25.17 -16.08
C PRO A 78 15.80 24.83 -14.59
N PRO A 79 15.46 23.59 -14.21
CA PRO A 79 15.42 23.21 -12.81
C PRO A 79 16.79 23.48 -12.17
N GLU A 80 16.79 24.27 -11.10
CA GLU A 80 17.97 24.44 -10.24
C GLU A 80 18.51 23.05 -9.87
N PRO A 81 19.84 22.84 -9.86
CA PRO A 81 20.41 21.54 -9.50
C PRO A 81 19.93 21.16 -8.10
N GLN A 82 18.98 20.23 -8.07
CA GLN A 82 18.38 19.73 -6.86
C GLN A 82 19.48 18.97 -6.12
N SER A 83 19.89 19.47 -4.96
CA SER A 83 20.78 18.71 -4.07
C SER A 83 20.02 17.44 -3.71
N SER A 84 20.45 16.30 -4.26
CA SER A 84 19.84 15.02 -3.97
C SER A 84 20.06 14.72 -2.48
N MET A 85 19.00 14.85 -1.70
CA MET A 85 19.00 14.38 -0.34
C MET A 85 19.06 12.85 -0.41
N THR A 86 20.28 12.32 -0.31
CA THR A 86 20.51 10.89 -0.09
C THR A 86 19.98 10.56 1.30
N THR A 87 18.73 10.10 1.40
CA THR A 87 18.28 9.36 2.58
C THR A 87 19.05 8.05 2.59
N GLY A 88 20.16 8.06 3.33
CA GLY A 88 20.94 6.87 3.61
C GLY A 88 20.05 5.80 4.21
N SER A 89 19.98 4.67 3.53
CA SER A 89 19.44 3.41 4.01
C SER A 89 20.03 3.08 5.38
N ALA A 90 19.16 3.00 6.39
CA ALA A 90 19.49 2.35 7.65
C ALA A 90 18.97 0.92 7.60
N LYS A 91 19.91 0.02 7.89
CA LYS A 91 19.90 -1.44 7.91
C LYS A 91 18.77 -2.09 8.70
#